data_AF-A0AAV0T845-F1
#
_entry.id   AF-A0AAV0T845-F1
#
_cell.length_a   1.000
_cell.length_b   1.000
_cell.length_c   1.000
_cell.angle_alpha   90.00
_cell.angle_beta   90.00
_cell.angle_gamma   90.00
#
_symmetry.space_group_name_H-M   'P 1'
#
loop_
_entity.id
_entity.type
_entity.pdbx_description
1 polymer ?
#
loop_
_entity_poly.entity_id
_entity_poly.type
_entity_poly.pdbx_seq_one_letter_code
_entity_poly.pdbx_strand_id
1 'polypeptide(L)'
;MSRRALARKAAGAKAVAPHSLSQDAAGIENVTKKLQLQLKTGDYYGALQLYKTLFMRYLKVDDPSVEQQEKAAALALDAALVLLEHDENTAAVEMANLMISVFVDFDHDVDDRHKQSVRQIASAFEQKPQFSADATGFLKNAVKWSAVKGARKRGDPELQLLLARAYCMTGDFPHAMKHFLHAETPEELADALFQWSKTGYPSESDLYLARAVLQLLSLENLRDANKVYEAYVAKCEHAGRAVDLPLINFTRFLLLTLERDALPLFQMLQERYALALARDSSLKSYLGIIGQRFYGLQPPRSGLSSLLEMFSGGGVQ
;
A
#
# COMPACT_ATOMS: atom_id res chain seq x y z
N MET A 1 -12.80 23.77 4.63
CA MET A 1 -13.51 23.00 5.69
C MET A 1 -12.57 21.93 6.20
N SER A 2 -12.30 21.88 7.52
CA SER A 2 -11.39 20.91 8.13
C SER A 2 -11.92 19.47 7.97
N ARG A 3 -11.03 18.49 7.78
CA ARG A 3 -11.36 17.06 7.71
C ARG A 3 -12.14 16.57 8.97
N ARG A 4 -11.98 17.27 10.11
CA ARG A 4 -12.79 17.10 11.34
C ARG A 4 -14.31 17.30 11.12
N ALA A 5 -14.71 18.12 10.15
CA ALA A 5 -16.12 18.35 9.84
C ALA A 5 -16.77 17.19 9.07
N LEU A 6 -15.98 16.41 8.31
CA LEU A 6 -16.47 15.25 7.56
C LEU A 6 -16.71 14.04 8.48
N ALA A 7 -15.83 13.81 9.46
CA ALA A 7 -16.03 12.78 10.49
C ALA A 7 -17.25 13.08 11.39
N ARG A 8 -17.42 14.34 11.81
CA ARG A 8 -18.62 14.77 12.55
C ARG A 8 -19.92 14.65 11.73
N LYS A 9 -19.86 14.84 10.40
CA LYS A 9 -21.03 14.72 9.51
C LYS A 9 -21.38 13.26 9.17
N ALA A 10 -20.39 12.37 9.11
CA ALA A 10 -20.61 10.93 8.95
C ALA A 10 -21.24 10.28 10.21
N ALA A 11 -21.09 10.92 11.39
CA ALA A 11 -21.54 10.39 12.68
C ALA A 11 -22.81 11.06 13.28
N GLY A 12 -23.45 12.01 12.58
CA GLY A 12 -24.78 12.52 12.94
C GLY A 12 -24.94 13.21 14.31
N ALA A 13 -23.88 13.75 14.93
CA ALA A 13 -23.96 14.34 16.27
C ALA A 13 -24.24 15.86 16.27
N LYS A 14 -25.33 16.28 16.95
CA LYS A 14 -25.56 17.69 17.36
C LYS A 14 -24.82 17.97 18.69
N ALA A 15 -24.28 19.18 18.82
CA ALA A 15 -23.54 19.64 20.00
C ALA A 15 -24.42 19.71 21.26
N VAL A 16 -23.92 19.18 22.39
CA VAL A 16 -24.54 19.28 23.73
C VAL A 16 -23.47 19.70 24.76
N ALA A 17 -23.89 20.52 25.73
CA ALA A 17 -23.17 21.29 26.74
C ALA A 17 -22.22 20.48 27.68
N PRO A 18 -21.28 21.14 28.39
CA PRO A 18 -20.20 20.45 29.12
C PRO A 18 -20.72 19.79 30.41
N HIS A 19 -20.40 18.51 30.59
CA HIS A 19 -20.73 17.70 31.77
C HIS A 19 -19.47 17.35 32.57
N SER A 20 -19.63 17.15 33.88
CA SER A 20 -18.55 16.86 34.85
C SER A 20 -17.87 15.50 34.63
N LEU A 21 -16.56 15.42 34.87
CA LEU A 21 -15.71 14.23 34.69
C LEU A 21 -16.20 12.95 35.42
N SER A 22 -16.89 13.09 36.57
CA SER A 22 -17.41 11.96 37.35
C SER A 22 -18.64 11.28 36.71
N GLN A 23 -19.46 12.05 35.98
CA GLN A 23 -20.62 11.51 35.24
C GLN A 23 -20.19 10.76 33.98
N ASP A 24 -19.07 11.16 33.35
CA ASP A 24 -18.54 10.49 32.17
C ASP A 24 -17.97 9.10 32.52
N ALA A 25 -17.33 8.94 33.69
CA ALA A 25 -16.82 7.63 34.15
C ALA A 25 -17.93 6.61 34.42
N ALA A 26 -18.97 7.00 35.16
CA ALA A 26 -20.15 6.16 35.40
C ALA A 26 -20.91 5.86 34.10
N GLY A 27 -20.92 6.82 33.17
CA GLY A 27 -21.49 6.65 31.84
C GLY A 27 -20.74 5.63 30.98
N ILE A 28 -19.41 5.63 31.01
CA ILE A 28 -18.58 4.64 30.31
C ILE A 28 -18.84 3.25 30.88
N GLU A 29 -18.81 3.07 32.20
CA GLU A 29 -19.05 1.77 32.84
C GLU A 29 -20.42 1.16 32.46
N ASN A 30 -21.47 1.99 32.45
CA ASN A 30 -22.81 1.55 32.05
C ASN A 30 -22.88 1.11 30.59
N VAL A 31 -22.19 1.82 29.68
CA VAL A 31 -22.15 1.44 28.26
C VAL A 31 -21.32 0.16 28.07
N THR A 32 -20.21 0.00 28.78
CA THR A 32 -19.39 -1.22 28.75
C THR A 32 -20.17 -2.45 29.20
N LYS A 33 -20.98 -2.35 30.27
CA LYS A 33 -21.85 -3.46 30.71
C LYS A 33 -22.88 -3.86 29.65
N LYS A 34 -23.49 -2.88 28.97
CA LYS A 34 -24.44 -3.13 27.88
C LYS A 34 -23.77 -3.76 26.67
N LEU A 35 -22.56 -3.31 26.32
CA LEU A 35 -21.75 -3.87 25.25
C LEU A 35 -21.46 -5.36 25.49
N GLN A 36 -21.00 -5.71 26.69
CA GLN A 36 -20.75 -7.11 27.04
C GLN A 36 -22.02 -7.98 26.95
N LEU A 37 -23.18 -7.43 27.29
CA LEU A 37 -24.44 -8.12 27.13
C LEU A 37 -24.76 -8.35 25.65
N GLN A 38 -24.62 -7.34 24.79
CA GLN A 38 -24.90 -7.46 23.36
C GLN A 38 -23.98 -8.46 22.66
N LEU A 39 -22.69 -8.46 23.00
CA LEU A 39 -21.74 -9.46 22.50
C LEU A 39 -22.16 -10.88 22.93
N LYS A 40 -22.60 -11.06 24.17
CA LYS A 40 -23.09 -12.37 24.66
C LYS A 40 -24.39 -12.82 23.99
N THR A 41 -25.27 -11.89 23.63
CA THR A 41 -26.54 -12.20 22.96
C THR A 41 -26.40 -12.31 21.44
N GLY A 42 -25.21 -12.06 20.87
CA GLY A 42 -24.97 -12.08 19.42
C GLY A 42 -25.56 -10.88 18.67
N ASP A 43 -25.88 -9.78 19.36
CA ASP A 43 -26.33 -8.52 18.74
C ASP A 43 -25.10 -7.69 18.36
N TYR A 44 -24.39 -8.11 17.32
CA TYR A 44 -23.13 -7.46 16.89
C TYR A 44 -23.36 -6.09 16.27
N TYR A 45 -24.50 -5.86 15.63
CA TYR A 45 -24.89 -4.54 15.15
C TYR A 45 -25.07 -3.56 16.32
N GLY A 46 -25.80 -3.97 17.36
CA GLY A 46 -25.92 -3.20 18.59
C GLY A 46 -24.57 -2.95 19.24
N ALA A 47 -23.74 -3.99 19.35
CA ALA A 47 -22.40 -3.90 19.92
C ALA A 47 -21.53 -2.88 19.17
N LEU A 48 -21.55 -2.88 17.83
CA LEU A 48 -20.86 -1.88 17.00
C LEU A 48 -21.29 -0.44 17.35
N GLN A 49 -22.59 -0.19 17.51
CA GLN A 49 -23.07 1.14 17.89
C GLN A 49 -22.61 1.55 19.29
N LEU A 50 -22.55 0.61 20.25
CA LEU A 50 -22.02 0.89 21.58
C LEU A 50 -20.50 1.12 21.56
N TYR A 51 -19.74 0.35 20.79
CA TYR A 51 -18.31 0.59 20.57
C TYR A 51 -18.06 2.00 20.03
N LYS A 52 -18.79 2.41 18.98
CA LYS A 52 -18.70 3.77 18.41
C LYS A 52 -19.07 4.84 19.43
N THR A 53 -20.08 4.59 20.25
CA THR A 53 -20.49 5.52 21.32
C THR A 53 -19.39 5.69 22.35
N LEU A 54 -18.75 4.60 22.79
CA LEU A 54 -17.62 4.65 23.72
C LEU A 54 -16.41 5.35 23.11
N PHE A 55 -16.09 5.04 21.86
CA PHE A 55 -15.03 5.69 21.09
C PHE A 55 -15.20 7.21 21.07
N MET A 56 -16.40 7.68 20.73
CA MET A 56 -16.70 9.12 20.70
C MET A 56 -16.66 9.77 22.09
N ARG A 57 -16.99 9.03 23.16
CA ARG A 57 -16.87 9.53 24.53
C ARG A 57 -15.43 9.76 24.95
N TYR A 58 -14.50 8.87 24.57
CA TYR A 58 -13.07 9.08 24.83
C TYR A 58 -12.52 10.32 24.13
N LEU A 59 -13.06 10.69 22.96
CA LEU A 59 -12.64 11.84 22.15
C LEU A 59 -13.53 13.08 22.31
N LYS A 60 -14.43 13.09 23.31
CA LYS A 60 -15.48 14.12 23.46
C LYS A 60 -14.95 15.51 23.84
N VAL A 61 -13.81 15.57 24.51
CA VAL A 61 -13.21 16.84 24.97
C VAL A 61 -12.59 17.57 23.77
N ASP A 62 -12.67 18.90 23.72
CA ASP A 62 -12.22 19.71 22.55
C ASP A 62 -10.71 19.64 22.26
N ASP A 63 -9.93 18.97 23.11
CA ASP A 63 -8.57 18.52 22.83
C ASP A 63 -8.26 17.33 23.75
N PRO A 64 -8.53 16.07 23.34
CA PRO A 64 -8.33 14.92 24.20
C PRO A 64 -6.84 14.71 24.45
N SER A 65 -6.47 14.34 25.67
CA SER A 65 -5.07 14.04 25.99
C SER A 65 -4.56 12.85 25.17
N VAL A 66 -3.24 12.74 25.00
CA VAL A 66 -2.63 11.58 24.31
C VAL A 66 -3.11 10.26 24.93
N GLU A 67 -3.27 10.20 26.25
CA GLU A 67 -3.81 9.01 26.92
C GLU A 67 -5.25 8.68 26.48
N GLN A 68 -6.10 9.69 26.30
CA GLN A 68 -7.47 9.50 25.82
C GLN A 68 -7.52 9.07 24.35
N GLN A 69 -6.66 9.66 23.52
CA GLN A 69 -6.50 9.27 22.11
C GLN A 69 -6.06 7.80 22.01
N GLU A 70 -5.06 7.40 22.79
CA GLU A 70 -4.57 6.03 22.86
C GLU A 70 -5.63 5.06 23.40
N LYS A 71 -6.43 5.45 24.40
CA LYS A 71 -7.58 4.66 24.87
C LYS A 71 -8.64 4.47 23.78
N ALA A 72 -8.93 5.51 23.00
CA ALA A 72 -9.87 5.42 21.89
C ALA A 72 -9.35 4.49 20.78
N ALA A 73 -8.07 4.60 20.42
CA ALA A 73 -7.43 3.73 19.44
C ALA A 73 -7.40 2.27 19.91
N ALA A 74 -7.05 2.03 21.19
CA ALA A 74 -7.04 0.69 21.78
C ALA A 74 -8.45 0.06 21.84
N LEU A 75 -9.48 0.86 22.17
CA LEU A 75 -10.87 0.41 22.09
C LEU A 75 -11.27 0.01 20.67
N ALA A 76 -10.88 0.83 19.68
CA ALA A 76 -11.21 0.55 18.28
C ALA A 76 -10.48 -0.69 17.74
N LEU A 77 -9.22 -0.90 18.15
CA LEU A 77 -8.46 -2.11 17.89
C LEU A 77 -9.13 -3.36 18.49
N ASP A 78 -9.44 -3.33 19.79
CA ASP A 78 -10.13 -4.42 20.49
C ASP A 78 -11.46 -4.76 19.82
N ALA A 79 -12.27 -3.74 19.54
CA ALA A 79 -13.54 -3.90 18.84
C ALA A 79 -13.37 -4.55 17.46
N ALA A 80 -12.37 -4.12 16.68
CA ALA A 80 -12.11 -4.69 15.37
C ALA A 80 -11.75 -6.18 15.46
N LEU A 81 -10.92 -6.57 16.43
CA LEU A 81 -10.54 -7.97 16.65
C LEU A 81 -11.74 -8.81 17.10
N VAL A 82 -12.51 -8.36 18.10
CA VAL A 82 -13.68 -9.07 18.61
C VAL A 82 -14.76 -9.25 17.53
N LEU A 83 -15.06 -8.20 16.76
CA LEU A 83 -16.03 -8.30 15.67
C LEU A 83 -15.53 -9.26 14.59
N LEU A 84 -14.24 -9.22 14.26
CA LEU A 84 -13.68 -10.14 13.28
C LEU A 84 -13.69 -11.59 13.78
N GLU A 85 -13.48 -11.86 15.07
CA GLU A 85 -13.61 -13.21 15.66
C GLU A 85 -15.00 -13.81 15.38
N HIS A 86 -16.04 -12.97 15.39
CA HIS A 86 -17.43 -13.34 15.12
C HIS A 86 -17.84 -13.22 13.63
N ASP A 87 -16.88 -13.13 12.71
CA ASP A 87 -17.10 -13.01 11.25
C ASP A 87 -17.83 -11.72 10.82
N GLU A 88 -17.89 -10.72 11.69
CA GLU A 88 -18.46 -9.39 11.39
C GLU A 88 -17.41 -8.48 10.70
N ASN A 89 -16.92 -8.93 9.55
CA ASN A 89 -15.83 -8.32 8.77
C ASN A 89 -16.06 -6.82 8.46
N THR A 90 -17.27 -6.45 8.04
CA THR A 90 -17.60 -5.06 7.69
C THR A 90 -17.54 -4.15 8.91
N ALA A 91 -18.07 -4.62 10.05
CA ALA A 91 -18.03 -3.90 11.32
C ALA A 91 -16.59 -3.79 11.85
N ALA A 92 -15.80 -4.85 11.70
CA ALA A 92 -14.38 -4.86 12.05
C ALA A 92 -13.58 -3.83 11.22
N VAL A 93 -13.81 -3.74 9.91
CA VAL A 93 -13.18 -2.72 9.04
C VAL A 93 -13.61 -1.31 9.44
N GLU A 94 -14.85 -1.10 9.85
CA GLU A 94 -15.31 0.20 10.34
C GLU A 94 -14.53 0.63 11.60
N MET A 95 -14.39 -0.26 12.58
CA MET A 95 -13.61 0.00 13.79
C MET A 95 -12.12 0.18 13.50
N ALA A 96 -11.53 -0.61 12.59
CA ALA A 96 -10.15 -0.44 12.14
C ALA A 96 -9.92 0.94 11.50
N ASN A 97 -10.89 1.44 10.72
CA ASN A 97 -10.81 2.78 10.15
C ASN A 97 -10.96 3.88 11.20
N LEU A 98 -11.77 3.68 12.23
CA LEU A 98 -11.85 4.61 13.37
C LEU A 98 -10.51 4.69 14.09
N MET A 99 -9.83 3.57 14.32
CA MET A 99 -8.47 3.56 14.86
C MET A 99 -7.50 4.39 14.01
N ILE A 100 -7.44 4.16 12.69
CA ILE A 100 -6.61 4.97 11.77
C ILE A 100 -7.01 6.45 11.80
N SER A 101 -8.30 6.76 11.95
CA SER A 101 -8.75 8.15 12.04
C SER A 101 -8.19 8.88 13.26
N VAL A 102 -8.01 8.20 14.40
CA VAL A 102 -7.31 8.76 15.57
C VAL A 102 -5.89 9.16 15.17
N PHE A 103 -5.16 8.25 14.51
CA PHE A 103 -3.77 8.51 14.12
C PHE A 103 -3.64 9.71 13.17
N VAL A 104 -4.61 9.88 12.27
CA VAL A 104 -4.64 10.99 11.32
C VAL A 104 -5.06 12.31 11.98
N ASP A 105 -6.13 12.32 12.77
CA ASP A 105 -6.76 13.54 13.29
C ASP A 105 -6.00 14.16 14.47
N PHE A 106 -5.18 13.36 15.16
CA PHE A 106 -4.35 13.78 16.30
C PHE A 106 -2.85 13.73 16.01
N ASP A 107 -2.46 13.53 14.75
CA ASP A 107 -1.06 13.61 14.31
C ASP A 107 -0.12 12.62 15.02
N HIS A 108 -0.56 11.37 15.15
CA HIS A 108 0.31 10.32 15.66
C HIS A 108 1.38 9.94 14.63
N ASP A 109 2.61 9.76 15.14
CA ASP A 109 3.76 9.33 14.37
C ASP A 109 3.58 7.90 13.83
N VAL A 110 4.28 7.59 12.74
CA VAL A 110 4.31 6.22 12.18
C VAL A 110 5.37 5.40 12.92
N ASP A 111 5.11 5.12 14.20
CA ASP A 111 6.00 4.34 15.05
C ASP A 111 5.63 2.85 15.09
N ASP A 112 6.46 2.03 15.74
CA ASP A 112 6.22 0.59 15.85
C ASP A 112 4.97 0.24 16.69
N ARG A 113 4.55 1.11 17.61
CA ARG A 113 3.37 0.91 18.45
C ARG A 113 2.09 1.07 17.62
N HIS A 114 1.97 2.12 16.83
CA HIS A 114 0.81 2.32 15.97
C HIS A 114 0.80 1.29 14.82
N LYS A 115 1.97 0.96 14.24
CA LYS A 115 2.08 -0.14 13.26
C LYS A 115 1.71 -1.50 13.84
N GLN A 116 2.06 -1.79 15.11
CA GLN A 116 1.65 -3.02 15.80
C GLN A 116 0.12 -3.19 15.81
N SER A 117 -0.61 -2.09 16.01
CA SER A 117 -2.08 -2.11 16.02
C SER A 117 -2.64 -2.48 14.64
N VAL A 118 -2.05 -1.95 13.57
CA VAL A 118 -2.40 -2.31 12.18
C VAL A 118 -2.06 -3.77 11.88
N ARG A 119 -0.89 -4.25 12.32
CA ARG A 119 -0.45 -5.65 12.18
C ARG A 119 -1.40 -6.64 12.83
N GLN A 120 -1.90 -6.34 14.03
CA GLN A 120 -2.83 -7.25 14.72
C GLN A 120 -4.11 -7.46 13.93
N ILE A 121 -4.71 -6.37 13.42
CA ILE A 121 -5.92 -6.46 12.60
C ILE A 121 -5.62 -7.19 11.28
N ALA A 122 -4.51 -6.85 10.61
CA ALA A 122 -4.10 -7.51 9.37
C ALA A 122 -3.91 -9.02 9.57
N SER A 123 -3.21 -9.42 10.63
CA SER A 123 -2.99 -10.83 10.98
C SER A 123 -4.29 -11.59 11.26
N ALA A 124 -5.26 -10.94 11.90
CA ALA A 124 -6.58 -11.53 12.12
C ALA A 124 -7.35 -11.73 10.80
N PHE A 125 -7.22 -10.82 9.83
CA PHE A 125 -7.79 -11.01 8.48
C PHE A 125 -7.05 -12.08 7.68
N GLU A 126 -5.73 -12.22 7.82
CA GLU A 126 -4.96 -13.27 7.13
C GLU A 126 -5.44 -14.69 7.52
N GLN A 127 -5.91 -14.87 8.76
CA GLN A 127 -6.53 -16.13 9.22
C GLN A 127 -7.90 -16.41 8.61
N LYS A 128 -8.51 -15.42 7.95
CA LYS A 128 -9.84 -15.52 7.30
C LYS A 128 -9.76 -15.05 5.83
N PRO A 129 -9.13 -15.84 4.93
CA PRO A 129 -8.88 -15.43 3.54
C PRO A 129 -10.11 -14.98 2.74
N GLN A 130 -11.29 -15.46 3.10
CA GLN A 130 -12.56 -15.04 2.50
C GLN A 130 -12.87 -13.54 2.71
N PHE A 131 -12.25 -12.90 3.71
CA PHE A 131 -12.43 -11.48 4.05
C PHE A 131 -11.23 -10.61 3.65
N SER A 132 -10.26 -11.12 2.89
CA SER A 132 -9.08 -10.35 2.48
C SER A 132 -9.43 -9.10 1.67
N ALA A 133 -10.53 -9.12 0.91
CA ALA A 133 -11.01 -7.96 0.16
C ALA A 133 -11.38 -6.80 1.09
N ASP A 134 -12.03 -7.10 2.22
CA ASP A 134 -12.43 -6.12 3.23
C ASP A 134 -11.21 -5.49 3.90
N ALA A 135 -10.19 -6.31 4.17
CA ALA A 135 -8.92 -5.87 4.76
C ALA A 135 -8.24 -4.77 3.90
N THR A 136 -8.36 -4.85 2.57
CA THR A 136 -7.79 -3.81 1.68
C THR A 136 -8.34 -2.41 1.97
N GLY A 137 -9.59 -2.31 2.46
CA GLY A 137 -10.26 -1.06 2.75
C GLY A 137 -9.55 -0.24 3.83
N PHE A 138 -9.24 -0.86 4.98
CA PHE A 138 -8.55 -0.17 6.07
C PHE A 138 -7.04 -0.06 5.82
N LEU A 139 -6.41 -1.07 5.21
CA LEU A 139 -4.98 -1.05 4.89
C LEU A 139 -4.62 0.08 3.90
N LYS A 140 -5.50 0.39 2.94
CA LYS A 140 -5.37 1.59 2.09
C LYS A 140 -5.31 2.88 2.92
N ASN A 141 -6.10 2.98 3.98
CA ASN A 141 -6.10 4.16 4.84
C ASN A 141 -4.86 4.19 5.74
N ALA A 142 -4.36 3.04 6.21
CA ALA A 142 -3.10 2.94 6.94
C ALA A 142 -1.89 3.37 6.08
N VAL A 143 -1.84 2.93 4.81
CA VAL A 143 -0.80 3.37 3.85
C VAL A 143 -0.90 4.87 3.58
N LYS A 144 -2.11 5.43 3.42
CA LYS A 144 -2.29 6.88 3.24
C LYS A 144 -1.86 7.69 4.46
N TRP A 145 -2.23 7.23 5.66
CA TRP A 145 -1.79 7.85 6.91
C TRP A 145 -0.26 7.87 6.99
N SER A 146 0.39 6.74 6.76
CA SER A 146 1.85 6.66 6.81
C SER A 146 2.55 7.45 5.69
N ALA A 147 1.91 7.63 4.53
CA ALA A 147 2.46 8.46 3.46
C ALA A 147 2.43 9.97 3.82
N VAL A 148 1.48 10.37 4.66
CA VAL A 148 1.32 11.77 5.10
C VAL A 148 2.18 12.06 6.34
N LYS A 149 2.29 11.12 7.27
CA LYS A 149 2.94 11.31 8.57
C LYS A 149 4.32 10.67 8.70
N GLY A 150 4.62 9.67 7.87
CA GLY A 150 5.89 8.95 7.91
C GLY A 150 6.98 9.56 7.02
N ALA A 151 8.16 8.98 7.09
CA ALA A 151 9.33 9.43 6.32
C ALA A 151 9.22 9.15 4.81
N ARG A 152 8.38 8.19 4.40
CA ARG A 152 8.27 7.72 3.01
C ARG A 152 7.04 8.33 2.34
N LYS A 153 7.24 9.09 1.26
CA LYS A 153 6.15 9.75 0.48
C LYS A 153 5.10 8.80 -0.10
N ARG A 154 5.43 7.52 -0.24
CA ARG A 154 4.51 6.49 -0.75
C ARG A 154 3.89 5.66 0.37
N GLY A 155 4.17 5.94 1.63
CA GLY A 155 3.72 5.12 2.76
C GLY A 155 4.84 4.25 3.30
N ASP A 156 4.65 3.79 4.52
CA ASP A 156 5.60 2.93 5.23
C ASP A 156 5.76 1.56 4.52
N PRO A 157 6.99 1.03 4.38
CA PRO A 157 7.23 -0.22 3.65
C PRO A 157 6.49 -1.43 4.23
N GLU A 158 6.37 -1.52 5.55
CA GLU A 158 5.67 -2.62 6.22
C GLU A 158 4.16 -2.55 5.93
N LEU A 159 3.57 -1.37 6.01
CA LEU A 159 2.15 -1.17 5.70
C LEU A 159 1.85 -1.39 4.20
N GLN A 160 2.80 -1.03 3.34
CA GLN A 160 2.74 -1.34 1.90
C GLN A 160 2.73 -2.85 1.66
N LEU A 161 3.58 -3.60 2.38
CA LEU A 161 3.63 -5.06 2.32
C LEU A 161 2.31 -5.71 2.74
N LEU A 162 1.74 -5.29 3.87
CA LEU A 162 0.46 -5.83 4.36
C LEU A 162 -0.65 -5.63 3.32
N LEU A 163 -0.72 -4.43 2.71
CA LEU A 163 -1.70 -4.16 1.65
C LEU A 163 -1.43 -4.99 0.39
N ALA A 164 -0.17 -5.16 -0.01
CA ALA A 164 0.21 -5.98 -1.15
C ALA A 164 -0.23 -7.44 -0.96
N ARG A 165 0.02 -8.01 0.22
CA ARG A 165 -0.41 -9.38 0.58
C ARG A 165 -1.92 -9.54 0.53
N ALA A 166 -2.67 -8.58 1.09
CA ALA A 166 -4.14 -8.60 1.02
C ALA A 166 -4.66 -8.64 -0.43
N TYR A 167 -4.07 -7.88 -1.34
CA TYR A 167 -4.41 -7.95 -2.77
C TYR A 167 -4.01 -9.27 -3.43
N CYS A 168 -2.87 -9.84 -3.08
CA CYS A 168 -2.49 -11.17 -3.56
C CYS A 168 -3.49 -12.25 -3.14
N MET A 169 -3.99 -12.19 -1.91
CA MET A 169 -5.00 -13.14 -1.41
C MET A 169 -6.31 -13.07 -2.21
N THR A 170 -6.67 -11.89 -2.72
CA THR A 170 -7.85 -11.71 -3.59
C THR A 170 -7.57 -11.95 -5.08
N GLY A 171 -6.34 -12.33 -5.46
CA GLY A 171 -5.92 -12.49 -6.85
C GLY A 171 -5.73 -11.18 -7.62
N ASP A 172 -5.75 -10.01 -6.96
CA ASP A 172 -5.56 -8.70 -7.58
C ASP A 172 -4.08 -8.32 -7.64
N PHE A 173 -3.31 -9.12 -8.39
CA PHE A 173 -1.89 -8.90 -8.59
C PHE A 173 -1.54 -7.51 -9.19
N PRO A 174 -2.32 -6.93 -10.13
CA PRO A 174 -2.02 -5.60 -10.64
C PRO A 174 -1.99 -4.51 -9.56
N HIS A 175 -2.87 -4.57 -8.56
CA HIS A 175 -2.78 -3.67 -7.41
C HIS A 175 -1.68 -4.10 -6.44
N ALA A 176 -1.54 -5.39 -6.14
CA ALA A 176 -0.48 -5.89 -5.27
C ALA A 176 0.91 -5.40 -5.71
N MET A 177 1.22 -5.48 -7.01
CA MET A 177 2.53 -5.08 -7.55
C MET A 177 2.85 -3.61 -7.28
N LYS A 178 1.86 -2.71 -7.39
CA LYS A 178 2.06 -1.28 -7.12
C LYS A 178 2.51 -1.04 -5.67
N HIS A 179 2.05 -1.88 -4.74
CA HIS A 179 2.38 -1.80 -3.33
C HIS A 179 3.72 -2.48 -3.02
N PHE A 180 3.99 -3.65 -3.63
CA PHE A 180 5.29 -4.32 -3.49
C PHE A 180 6.49 -3.47 -3.94
N LEU A 181 6.34 -2.63 -4.98
CA LEU A 181 7.39 -1.69 -5.41
C LEU A 181 7.87 -0.73 -4.30
N HIS A 182 7.08 -0.60 -3.22
CA HIS A 182 7.37 0.27 -2.08
C HIS A 182 7.49 -0.50 -0.75
N ALA A 183 7.44 -1.83 -0.78
CA ALA A 183 7.43 -2.68 0.42
C ALA A 183 8.84 -3.05 0.94
N GLU A 184 9.88 -2.85 0.14
CA GLU A 184 11.28 -3.19 0.47
C GLU A 184 11.50 -4.69 0.80
N THR A 185 10.64 -5.58 0.28
CA THR A 185 10.72 -7.05 0.42
C THR A 185 10.84 -7.74 -0.96
N PRO A 186 12.02 -7.66 -1.60
CA PRO A 186 12.20 -8.15 -2.96
C PRO A 186 11.94 -9.65 -3.12
N GLU A 187 12.24 -10.46 -2.11
CA GLU A 187 12.01 -11.90 -2.14
C GLU A 187 10.50 -12.24 -2.20
N GLU A 188 9.67 -11.54 -1.43
CA GLU A 188 8.21 -11.70 -1.48
C GLU A 188 7.60 -11.16 -2.77
N LEU A 189 8.15 -10.08 -3.32
CA LEU A 189 7.75 -9.59 -4.65
C LEU A 189 8.06 -10.65 -5.72
N ALA A 190 9.23 -11.29 -5.67
CA ALA A 190 9.57 -12.38 -6.58
C ALA A 190 8.61 -13.58 -6.42
N ASP A 191 8.20 -13.91 -5.20
CA ASP A 191 7.16 -14.91 -4.95
C ASP A 191 5.82 -14.55 -5.58
N ALA A 192 5.33 -13.34 -5.35
CA ALA A 192 4.07 -12.85 -5.90
C ALA A 192 4.10 -12.82 -7.44
N LEU A 193 5.21 -12.38 -8.04
CA LEU A 193 5.42 -12.42 -9.50
C LEU A 193 5.41 -13.86 -10.02
N PHE A 194 6.09 -14.78 -9.33
CA PHE A 194 6.14 -16.17 -9.74
C PHE A 194 4.75 -16.80 -9.72
N GLN A 195 3.96 -16.57 -8.67
CA GLN A 195 2.57 -17.02 -8.61
C GLN A 195 1.72 -16.39 -9.71
N TRP A 196 1.83 -15.07 -9.91
CA TRP A 196 1.07 -14.38 -10.96
C TRP A 196 1.42 -14.90 -12.35
N SER A 197 2.70 -15.20 -12.61
CA SER A 197 3.14 -15.72 -13.90
C SER A 197 2.55 -17.10 -14.25
N LYS A 198 2.04 -17.86 -13.27
CA LYS A 198 1.36 -19.14 -13.51
C LYS A 198 -0.03 -18.97 -14.10
N THR A 199 -0.64 -17.79 -13.97
CA THR A 199 -1.97 -17.49 -14.52
C THR A 199 -1.90 -16.91 -15.94
N GLY A 200 -0.71 -16.55 -16.42
CA GLY A 200 -0.47 -15.99 -17.75
C GLY A 200 -0.08 -17.04 -18.79
N TYR A 201 0.11 -16.60 -20.03
CA TYR A 201 0.60 -17.50 -21.07
C TYR A 201 2.07 -17.89 -20.82
N PRO A 202 2.50 -19.13 -21.13
CA PRO A 202 3.89 -19.52 -20.99
C PRO A 202 4.87 -18.62 -21.77
N SER A 203 4.43 -18.10 -22.93
CA SER A 203 5.19 -17.16 -23.75
C SER A 203 5.34 -15.77 -23.13
N GLU A 204 4.70 -15.47 -22.00
CA GLU A 204 4.76 -14.18 -21.31
C GLU A 204 5.55 -14.26 -19.99
N SER A 205 6.10 -15.43 -19.64
CA SER A 205 6.72 -15.66 -18.33
C SER A 205 7.87 -14.71 -17.99
N ASP A 206 8.63 -14.29 -18.99
CA ASP A 206 9.74 -13.36 -18.87
C ASP A 206 9.29 -11.88 -18.74
N LEU A 207 8.09 -11.54 -19.23
CA LEU A 207 7.53 -10.19 -19.12
C LEU A 207 7.21 -9.81 -17.66
N TYR A 208 6.80 -10.76 -16.83
CA TYR A 208 6.52 -10.51 -15.41
C TYR A 208 7.76 -9.99 -14.68
N LEU A 209 8.90 -10.68 -14.85
CA LEU A 209 10.17 -10.26 -14.29
C LEU A 209 10.64 -8.94 -14.91
N ALA A 210 10.57 -8.83 -16.24
CA ALA A 210 11.03 -7.65 -16.96
C ALA A 210 10.34 -6.38 -16.50
N ARG A 211 9.01 -6.40 -16.39
CA ARG A 211 8.22 -5.27 -15.88
C ARG A 211 8.64 -4.89 -14.46
N ALA A 212 8.72 -5.85 -13.54
CA ALA A 212 9.03 -5.58 -12.15
C ALA A 212 10.43 -4.99 -11.96
N VAL A 213 11.43 -5.57 -12.62
CA VAL A 213 12.82 -5.05 -12.61
C VAL A 213 12.85 -3.64 -13.17
N LEU A 214 12.26 -3.39 -14.34
CA LEU A 214 12.26 -2.05 -14.95
C LEU A 214 11.49 -1.01 -14.14
N GLN A 215 10.42 -1.40 -13.46
CA GLN A 215 9.68 -0.54 -12.54
C GLN A 215 10.53 -0.16 -11.31
N LEU A 216 11.23 -1.12 -10.69
CA LEU A 216 12.14 -0.84 -9.57
C LEU A 216 13.30 0.06 -10.00
N LEU A 217 13.88 -0.18 -11.18
CA LEU A 217 14.93 0.67 -11.74
C LEU A 217 14.42 2.08 -12.05
N SER A 218 13.17 2.22 -12.53
CA SER A 218 12.55 3.54 -12.72
C SER A 218 12.36 4.33 -11.41
N LEU A 219 12.38 3.63 -10.26
CA LEU A 219 12.36 4.20 -8.92
C LEU A 219 13.77 4.36 -8.31
N GLU A 220 14.83 4.19 -9.11
CA GLU A 220 16.24 4.21 -8.68
C GLU A 220 16.57 3.13 -7.64
N ASN A 221 15.75 2.08 -7.53
CA ASN A 221 15.93 0.99 -6.59
C ASN A 221 16.69 -0.19 -7.24
N LEU A 222 17.98 0.04 -7.54
CA LEU A 222 18.86 -0.97 -8.11
C LEU A 222 19.08 -2.18 -7.18
N ARG A 223 19.10 -1.95 -5.86
CA ARG A 223 19.27 -2.99 -4.85
C ARG A 223 18.17 -4.05 -4.95
N ASP A 224 16.91 -3.63 -4.87
CA ASP A 224 15.79 -4.58 -4.86
C ASP A 224 15.55 -5.15 -6.26
N ALA A 225 15.84 -4.39 -7.33
CA ALA A 225 15.76 -4.92 -8.69
C ALA A 225 16.67 -6.13 -8.91
N ASN A 226 17.91 -6.09 -8.39
CA ASN A 226 18.83 -7.22 -8.42
C ASN A 226 18.31 -8.41 -7.60
N LYS A 227 17.85 -8.18 -6.36
CA LYS A 227 17.32 -9.23 -5.49
C LYS A 227 16.07 -9.91 -6.06
N VAL A 228 15.14 -9.14 -6.65
CA VAL A 228 13.95 -9.69 -7.33
C VAL A 228 14.37 -10.56 -8.51
N TYR A 229 15.34 -10.12 -9.31
CA TYR A 229 15.87 -10.90 -10.43
C TYR A 229 16.42 -12.24 -9.94
N GLU A 230 17.33 -12.23 -8.97
CA GLU A 230 17.96 -13.44 -8.42
C GLU A 230 16.91 -14.41 -7.86
N ALA A 231 16.01 -13.93 -7.01
CA ALA A 231 15.00 -14.76 -6.36
C ALA A 231 13.99 -15.35 -7.37
N TYR A 232 13.55 -14.58 -8.37
CA TYR A 232 12.61 -15.06 -9.37
C TYR A 232 13.26 -16.09 -10.31
N VAL A 233 14.49 -15.83 -10.77
CA VAL A 233 15.23 -16.76 -11.63
C VAL A 233 15.48 -18.08 -10.92
N ALA A 234 15.93 -18.04 -9.66
CA ALA A 234 16.10 -19.24 -8.84
C ALA A 234 14.80 -20.04 -8.72
N LYS A 235 13.65 -19.39 -8.52
CA LYS A 235 12.34 -20.07 -8.49
C LYS A 235 11.97 -20.71 -9.83
N CYS A 236 12.26 -20.04 -10.94
CA CYS A 236 12.06 -20.60 -12.28
C CYS A 236 12.92 -21.85 -12.50
N GLU A 237 14.21 -21.83 -12.13
CA GLU A 237 15.12 -22.97 -12.23
C GLU A 237 14.63 -24.16 -11.40
N HIS A 238 14.28 -23.93 -10.12
CA HIS A 238 13.75 -24.97 -9.23
C HIS A 238 12.44 -25.59 -9.77
N ALA A 239 11.63 -24.80 -10.47
CA ALA A 239 10.39 -25.26 -11.09
C ALA A 239 10.59 -25.82 -12.51
N GLY A 240 11.82 -25.92 -13.02
CA GLY A 240 12.12 -26.42 -14.37
C GLY A 240 11.61 -25.51 -15.50
N ARG A 241 11.41 -24.21 -15.24
CA ARG A 241 11.00 -23.22 -16.25
C ARG A 241 12.21 -22.65 -16.98
N ALA A 242 12.04 -22.35 -18.25
CA ALA A 242 13.10 -21.73 -19.05
C ALA A 242 13.50 -20.36 -18.47
N VAL A 243 14.79 -20.17 -18.22
CA VAL A 243 15.39 -18.91 -17.78
C VAL A 243 16.25 -18.25 -18.86
N ASP A 244 16.66 -19.00 -19.88
CA ASP A 244 17.34 -18.48 -21.06
C ASP A 244 16.32 -17.90 -22.04
N LEU A 245 15.66 -16.83 -21.61
CA LEU A 245 14.65 -16.10 -22.39
C LEU A 245 15.17 -14.69 -22.70
N PRO A 246 14.87 -14.12 -23.88
CA PRO A 246 15.42 -12.84 -24.29
C PRO A 246 15.23 -11.71 -23.26
N LEU A 247 14.06 -11.59 -22.63
CA LEU A 247 13.84 -10.51 -21.64
C LEU A 247 14.50 -10.79 -20.28
N ILE A 248 14.69 -12.06 -19.89
CA ILE A 248 15.46 -12.40 -18.68
C ILE A 248 16.94 -12.09 -18.90
N ASN A 249 17.49 -12.45 -20.06
CA ASN A 249 18.86 -12.11 -20.43
C ASN A 249 19.04 -10.59 -20.52
N PHE A 250 18.09 -9.88 -21.13
CA PHE A 250 18.10 -8.42 -21.18
C PHE A 250 18.14 -7.80 -19.78
N THR A 251 17.26 -8.20 -18.86
CA THR A 251 17.24 -7.63 -17.51
C THR A 251 18.51 -7.94 -16.74
N ARG A 252 19.07 -9.15 -16.88
CA ARG A 252 20.38 -9.50 -16.30
C ARG A 252 21.47 -8.54 -16.76
N PHE A 253 21.60 -8.34 -18.07
CA PHE A 253 22.65 -7.48 -18.62
C PHE A 253 22.39 -6.01 -18.31
N LEU A 254 21.13 -5.58 -18.27
CA LEU A 254 20.77 -4.22 -17.88
C LEU A 254 21.18 -3.94 -16.43
N LEU A 255 20.89 -4.85 -15.50
CA LEU A 255 21.27 -4.72 -14.10
C LEU A 255 22.79 -4.55 -13.95
N LEU A 256 23.58 -5.42 -14.60
CA LEU A 256 25.05 -5.32 -14.63
C LEU A 256 25.57 -4.03 -15.28
N THR A 257 24.83 -3.49 -16.25
CA THR A 257 25.17 -2.24 -16.95
C THR A 257 24.96 -1.03 -16.06
N LEU A 258 23.89 -1.02 -15.26
CA LEU A 258 23.54 0.09 -14.36
C LEU A 258 24.43 0.18 -13.11
N GLU A 259 25.25 -0.84 -12.82
CA GLU A 259 26.31 -0.78 -11.80
C GLU A 259 27.49 0.11 -12.23
N ARG A 260 27.53 0.53 -13.50
CA ARG A 260 28.65 1.25 -14.11
C ARG A 260 28.14 2.44 -14.92
N ASP A 261 28.99 3.44 -15.11
CA ASP A 261 28.73 4.50 -16.08
C ASP A 261 28.98 3.98 -17.50
N ALA A 262 27.97 3.33 -18.07
CA ALA A 262 28.08 2.56 -19.33
C ALA A 262 26.93 2.85 -20.30
N LEU A 263 26.63 4.13 -20.55
CA LEU A 263 25.57 4.56 -21.48
C LEU A 263 25.64 3.88 -22.88
N PRO A 264 26.81 3.71 -23.53
CA PRO A 264 26.87 3.01 -24.81
C PRO A 264 26.37 1.56 -24.73
N LEU A 265 26.65 0.87 -23.62
CA LEU A 265 26.18 -0.50 -23.40
C LEU A 265 24.67 -0.52 -23.15
N PHE A 266 24.14 0.45 -22.41
CA PHE A 266 22.69 0.62 -22.20
C PHE A 266 21.93 0.83 -23.52
N GLN A 267 22.48 1.62 -24.44
CA GLN A 267 21.90 1.82 -25.78
C GLN A 267 21.99 0.55 -26.63
N MET A 268 23.17 -0.09 -26.66
CA MET A 268 23.38 -1.35 -27.38
C MET A 268 22.39 -2.43 -26.93
N LEU A 269 22.16 -2.60 -25.62
CA LEU A 269 21.21 -3.57 -25.11
C LEU A 269 19.79 -3.32 -25.63
N GLN A 270 19.34 -2.06 -25.67
CA GLN A 270 18.01 -1.74 -26.19
C GLN A 270 17.87 -2.07 -27.68
N GLU A 271 18.90 -1.81 -28.47
CA GLU A 271 18.91 -2.15 -29.90
C GLU A 271 18.90 -3.67 -30.11
N ARG A 272 19.77 -4.39 -29.40
CA ARG A 272 19.93 -5.85 -29.55
C ARG A 272 18.69 -6.62 -29.11
N TYR A 273 17.95 -6.12 -28.12
CA TYR A 273 16.73 -6.74 -27.61
C TYR A 273 15.44 -6.06 -28.09
N ALA A 274 15.51 -5.21 -29.12
CA ALA A 274 14.37 -4.40 -29.58
C ALA A 274 13.09 -5.22 -29.86
N LEU A 275 13.21 -6.39 -30.50
CA LEU A 275 12.07 -7.27 -30.78
C LEU A 275 11.44 -7.84 -29.49
N ALA A 276 12.26 -8.20 -28.50
CA ALA A 276 11.78 -8.69 -27.22
C ALA A 276 11.10 -7.57 -26.41
N LEU A 277 11.69 -6.37 -26.43
CA LEU A 277 11.15 -5.18 -25.77
C LEU A 277 9.83 -4.70 -26.41
N ALA A 278 9.66 -4.88 -27.72
CA ALA A 278 8.45 -4.49 -28.44
C ALA A 278 7.20 -5.30 -28.06
N ARG A 279 7.36 -6.43 -27.34
CA ARG A 279 6.25 -7.26 -26.83
C ARG A 279 5.37 -6.51 -25.81
N ASP A 280 5.92 -5.48 -25.17
CA ASP A 280 5.17 -4.64 -24.23
C ASP A 280 5.66 -3.18 -24.33
N SER A 281 4.76 -2.29 -24.75
CA SER A 281 5.06 -0.87 -24.98
C SER A 281 5.47 -0.13 -23.70
N SER A 282 5.07 -0.61 -22.52
CA SER A 282 5.45 -0.01 -21.24
C SER A 282 6.95 -0.15 -20.95
N LEU A 283 7.62 -1.19 -21.47
CA LEU A 283 9.04 -1.42 -21.22
C LEU A 283 9.89 -0.30 -21.81
N LYS A 284 9.54 0.19 -23.00
CA LYS A 284 10.20 1.34 -23.63
C LYS A 284 10.05 2.61 -22.80
N SER A 285 8.87 2.83 -22.21
CA SER A 285 8.63 3.97 -21.32
C SER A 285 9.50 3.90 -20.06
N TYR A 286 9.60 2.72 -19.44
CA TYR A 286 10.49 2.52 -18.29
C TYR A 286 11.95 2.74 -18.66
N LEU A 287 12.40 2.24 -19.80
CA LEU A 287 13.78 2.46 -20.28
C LEU A 287 14.10 3.94 -20.51
N GLY A 288 13.13 4.73 -20.99
CA GLY A 288 13.27 6.18 -21.06
C GLY A 288 13.49 6.82 -19.69
N ILE A 289 12.71 6.42 -18.70
CA ILE A 289 12.85 6.90 -17.31
C ILE A 289 14.19 6.47 -16.72
N ILE A 290 14.61 5.22 -16.92
CA ILE A 290 15.89 4.68 -16.45
C ILE A 290 17.05 5.45 -17.08
N GLY A 291 17.01 5.68 -18.39
CA GLY A 291 18.04 6.47 -19.09
C GLY A 291 18.15 7.90 -18.57
N GLN A 292 17.03 8.53 -18.24
CA GLN A 292 17.03 9.85 -17.60
C GLN A 292 17.63 9.81 -16.20
N ARG A 293 17.25 8.82 -15.38
CA ARG A 293 17.64 8.73 -13.96
C ARG A 293 19.11 8.34 -13.78
N PHE A 294 19.58 7.34 -14.54
CA PHE A 294 20.94 6.79 -14.39
C PHE A 294 21.99 7.48 -15.25
N TYR A 295 21.59 8.07 -16.39
CA TYR A 295 22.53 8.66 -17.36
C TYR A 295 22.22 10.11 -17.73
N GLY A 296 21.20 10.74 -17.14
CA GLY A 296 20.85 12.14 -17.42
C GLY A 296 20.33 12.38 -18.84
N LEU A 297 19.85 11.33 -19.53
CA LEU A 297 19.29 11.49 -20.87
C LEU A 297 18.07 12.42 -20.85
N GLN A 298 18.01 13.33 -21.82
CA GLN A 298 16.87 14.21 -21.95
C GLN A 298 15.66 13.42 -22.46
N PRO A 299 14.45 13.65 -21.91
CA PRO A 299 13.25 13.01 -22.40
C PRO A 299 13.05 13.37 -23.88
N PRO A 300 12.55 12.43 -24.71
CA PRO A 300 12.24 12.74 -26.10
C PRO A 300 11.24 13.91 -26.12
N ARG A 301 11.61 15.00 -26.80
CA ARG A 301 10.77 16.19 -26.90
C ARG A 301 9.40 15.79 -27.48
N SER A 302 8.32 16.15 -26.79
CA SER A 302 6.97 15.98 -27.32
C SER A 302 6.86 16.75 -28.64
N GLY A 303 6.32 16.11 -29.69
CA GLY A 303 6.23 16.71 -31.02
C GLY A 303 5.50 18.05 -31.06
N LEU A 304 4.57 18.28 -30.12
CA LEU A 304 3.87 19.55 -29.95
C LEU A 304 4.80 20.68 -29.47
N SER A 305 5.74 20.39 -28.58
CA SER A 305 6.74 21.35 -28.08
C SER A 305 7.71 21.76 -29.19
N SER A 306 8.13 20.79 -30.01
CA SER A 306 9.03 21.03 -31.15
C SER A 306 8.35 21.80 -32.28
N LEU A 307 7.04 21.59 -32.51
CA LEU A 307 6.26 22.35 -33.46
C LEU A 307 6.04 23.80 -33.00
N LEU A 308 5.71 24.02 -31.72
CA LEU A 308 5.55 25.36 -31.15
C LEU A 308 6.86 26.17 -31.18
N GLU A 309 8.01 25.56 -30.91
CA GLU A 309 9.32 26.21 -31.08
C GLU A 309 9.61 26.54 -32.55
N MET A 310 9.26 25.65 -33.49
CA MET A 310 9.38 25.92 -34.93
C MET A 310 8.48 27.08 -35.39
N PHE A 311 7.26 27.19 -34.88
CA PHE A 311 6.34 28.29 -35.21
C PHE A 311 6.71 29.60 -34.49
N SER A 312 7.38 29.53 -33.35
CA SER A 312 7.87 30.69 -32.58
C SER A 312 9.23 31.22 -33.07
N GLY A 313 10.00 30.42 -33.82
CA GLY A 313 11.37 30.75 -34.26
C GLY A 313 11.50 31.36 -35.65
N GLY A 314 10.40 31.61 -36.36
CA GLY A 314 10.41 32.20 -37.70
C GLY A 314 10.49 33.72 -37.69
N GLY A 315 11.65 34.29 -37.34
CA GLY A 315 11.85 35.74 -37.38
C GLY A 315 13.26 36.21 -37.14
N VAL A 316 14.21 35.89 -38.04
CA VAL A 316 15.37 36.75 -38.34
C VAL A 316 15.80 36.54 -39.80
N GLN A 317 15.28 37.39 -40.69
CA GLN A 317 16.06 38.24 -41.60
C GLN A 317 15.17 39.38 -42.07
#